data_AF-A0A967NB26-F1
#
_entry.id   AF-A0A967NB26-F1
#
_cell.length_a   1.000
_cell.length_b   1.000
_cell.length_c   1.000
_cell.angle_alpha   90.00
_cell.angle_beta   90.00
_cell.angle_gamma   90.00
#
_symmetry.space_group_name_H-M   'P 1'
#
loop_
_entity.id
_entity.type
_entity.pdbx_description
1 polymer ?
#
loop_
_entity_poly.entity_id
_entity_poly.type
_entity_poly.pdbx_seq_one_letter_code
_entity_poly.pdbx_strand_id
1 'polypeptide(L)'
;MTHTLHRYGPYPDLTDDYIVFAMPARGYNDRDAVERQREFLRLALRHDPVNIGDSKKGGAFHAEEGLGPGVHWRRNGGMDPGTVIEGVDSPGLVSAVFDRYEAVEAFVRELEAADLGLSVNVSSLADRAEACCRACGLTRHSVEYSLGFRGRTERLPEEPALRLSTMCGHGMVSPRLAGKMLERVREGRRSPEEAAGTLARFCVCGVFNPARAARILAGGEPRGVGARDRGELGEHLPGVHPEKHSRIASSRASAERPLSGSSRPRNDTLT
;
A
#
# COMPACT_ATOMS: atom_id res chain seq x y z
N MET A 1 4.30 3.15 8.77
CA MET A 1 3.01 3.14 8.05
C MET A 1 2.99 1.85 7.25
N THR A 2 2.73 0.73 7.94
CA THR A 2 3.25 -0.58 7.49
C THR A 2 2.25 -1.39 6.65
N HIS A 3 0.98 -0.97 6.64
CA HIS A 3 -0.11 -1.81 6.15
C HIS A 3 -0.10 -1.99 4.62
N THR A 4 0.30 -0.98 3.85
CA THR A 4 0.41 -1.09 2.38
C THR A 4 1.70 -1.73 1.89
N LEU A 5 2.70 -1.94 2.75
CA LEU A 5 3.97 -2.58 2.39
C LEU A 5 3.85 -4.11 2.30
N HIS A 6 2.84 -4.70 2.93
CA HIS A 6 2.61 -6.15 2.93
C HIS A 6 1.79 -6.64 1.73
N ARG A 7 1.79 -5.90 0.62
CA ARG A 7 1.15 -6.34 -0.62
C ARG A 7 1.85 -7.56 -1.18
N TYR A 8 1.08 -8.62 -1.41
CA TYR A 8 1.58 -9.89 -1.88
C TYR A 8 1.39 -10.02 -3.39
N GLY A 9 2.38 -10.60 -4.07
CA GLY A 9 2.39 -10.88 -5.50
C GLY A 9 3.81 -11.05 -6.03
N PRO A 10 3.99 -11.66 -7.22
CA PRO A 10 5.29 -11.69 -7.88
C PRO A 10 5.70 -10.25 -8.30
N TYR A 11 6.99 -10.00 -8.46
CA TYR A 11 7.51 -8.66 -8.78
C TYR A 11 6.78 -7.98 -9.95
N PRO A 12 6.56 -8.63 -11.12
CA PRO A 12 5.88 -7.99 -12.25
C PRO A 12 4.41 -7.61 -11.99
N ASP A 13 3.79 -8.17 -10.93
CA ASP A 13 2.41 -7.83 -10.54
C ASP A 13 2.33 -6.62 -9.61
N LEU A 14 3.48 -6.16 -9.11
CA LEU A 14 3.60 -5.02 -8.19
C LEU A 14 4.16 -3.77 -8.90
N THR A 15 4.53 -3.87 -10.18
CA THR A 15 5.11 -2.75 -10.95
C THR A 15 4.11 -1.68 -11.35
N ASP A 16 2.81 -1.93 -11.18
CA ASP A 16 1.71 -1.01 -11.42
C ASP A 16 0.93 -0.73 -10.14
N ASP A 17 1.61 -0.71 -8.99
CA ASP A 17 0.98 -0.51 -7.69
C ASP A 17 1.73 0.54 -6.88
N TYR A 18 1.32 1.80 -7.09
CA TYR A 18 1.91 2.96 -6.45
C TYR A 18 0.88 3.66 -5.57
N ILE A 19 1.23 3.91 -4.32
CA ILE A 19 0.36 4.62 -3.39
C ILE A 19 1.16 5.77 -2.80
N VAL A 20 0.68 6.99 -3.01
CA VAL A 20 1.27 8.19 -2.44
C VAL A 20 0.37 8.67 -1.30
N PHE A 21 0.95 8.85 -0.13
CA PHE A 21 0.28 9.35 1.06
C PHE A 21 0.75 10.76 1.37
N ALA A 22 -0.14 11.60 1.91
CA ALA A 22 0.22 12.86 2.53
C ALA A 22 -0.46 13.02 3.89
N MET A 23 0.31 13.40 4.90
CA MET A 23 -0.20 13.65 6.25
C MET A 23 0.57 14.78 6.95
N PRO A 24 -0.09 15.60 7.79
CA PRO A 24 0.60 16.51 8.68
C PRO A 24 1.16 15.76 9.90
N ALA A 25 2.28 16.25 10.42
CA ALA A 25 2.78 15.96 11.75
C ALA A 25 2.02 16.79 12.79
N ARG A 26 1.35 16.08 13.70
CA ARG A 26 0.55 16.68 14.78
C ARG A 26 1.38 17.63 15.63
N GLY A 27 0.90 18.86 15.82
CA GLY A 27 1.57 19.91 16.58
C GLY A 27 2.71 20.62 15.85
N TYR A 28 3.03 20.26 14.60
CA TYR A 28 4.07 20.91 13.80
C TYR A 28 3.50 21.64 12.59
N ASN A 29 2.71 20.93 11.78
CA ASN A 29 2.16 21.45 10.53
C ASN A 29 0.71 20.97 10.31
N ASP A 30 -0.06 20.77 11.37
CA ASP A 30 -1.47 20.34 11.34
C ASP A 30 -2.48 21.49 11.32
N ARG A 31 -2.04 22.73 11.62
CA ARG A 31 -2.85 23.93 11.39
C ARG A 31 -3.12 24.10 9.89
N ASP A 32 -4.38 24.34 9.54
CA ASP A 32 -4.85 24.51 8.16
C ASP A 32 -4.44 23.36 7.21
N ALA A 33 -4.18 22.17 7.76
CA ALA A 33 -3.75 21.03 6.95
C ALA A 33 -4.87 20.48 6.07
N VAL A 34 -6.14 20.70 6.43
CA VAL A 34 -7.30 20.25 5.66
C VAL A 34 -7.26 20.77 4.22
N GLU A 35 -7.03 22.07 4.02
CA GLU A 35 -7.01 22.62 2.66
C GLU A 35 -5.80 22.13 1.87
N ARG A 36 -4.65 21.96 2.53
CA ARG A 36 -3.45 21.38 1.90
C ARG A 36 -3.66 19.92 1.52
N GLN A 37 -4.42 19.16 2.31
CA GLN A 37 -4.82 17.79 1.99
C GLN A 37 -5.81 17.73 0.84
N ARG A 38 -6.77 18.65 0.77
CA ARG A 38 -7.66 18.80 -0.39
C ARG A 38 -6.88 19.15 -1.65
N GLU A 39 -5.91 20.04 -1.55
CA GLU A 39 -5.06 20.40 -2.69
C GLU A 39 -4.19 19.23 -3.15
N PHE A 40 -3.63 18.44 -2.23
CA PHE A 40 -2.96 17.18 -2.58
C PHE A 40 -3.86 16.27 -3.42
N LEU A 41 -5.12 16.10 -3.03
CA LEU A 41 -6.09 15.27 -3.78
C LEU A 41 -6.44 15.89 -5.14
N ARG A 42 -6.63 17.21 -5.21
CA ARG A 42 -6.87 17.92 -6.49
C ARG A 42 -5.70 17.83 -7.45
N LEU A 43 -4.46 17.91 -6.94
CA LEU A 43 -3.24 17.68 -7.72
C LEU A 43 -3.21 16.26 -8.25
N ALA A 44 -3.47 15.27 -7.38
CA ALA A 44 -3.49 13.86 -7.77
C ALA A 44 -4.43 13.60 -8.94
N LEU A 45 -5.64 14.18 -8.92
CA LEU A 45 -6.64 14.02 -9.99
C LEU A 45 -6.18 14.51 -11.38
N ARG A 46 -5.17 15.37 -11.48
CA ARG A 46 -4.60 15.82 -12.77
C ARG A 46 -3.76 14.72 -13.45
N HIS A 47 -3.42 13.66 -12.72
CA HIS A 47 -2.54 12.57 -13.15
C HIS A 47 -3.27 11.21 -13.22
N ASP A 48 -4.59 11.21 -13.36
CA ASP A 48 -5.42 10.02 -13.56
C ASP A 48 -5.20 8.90 -12.50
N PRO A 49 -5.40 9.18 -11.19
CA PRO A 49 -5.27 8.15 -10.17
C PRO A 49 -6.39 7.11 -10.34
N VAL A 50 -6.07 5.85 -10.09
CA VAL A 50 -7.07 4.75 -10.12
C VAL A 50 -7.90 4.70 -8.83
N ASN A 51 -7.45 5.38 -7.77
CA ASN A 51 -8.21 5.57 -6.54
C ASN A 51 -7.64 6.75 -5.74
N ILE A 52 -8.48 7.37 -4.92
CA ILE A 52 -8.05 8.32 -3.89
C ILE A 52 -8.80 8.04 -2.60
N GLY A 53 -8.28 8.49 -1.46
CA GLY A 53 -8.98 8.30 -0.20
C GLY A 53 -8.50 9.17 0.95
N ASP A 54 -9.37 9.26 1.94
CA ASP A 54 -9.12 9.83 3.25
C ASP A 54 -9.31 8.76 4.33
N SER A 55 -8.35 8.67 5.24
CA SER A 55 -8.34 7.68 6.33
C SER A 55 -9.55 7.72 7.28
N LYS A 56 -10.27 8.84 7.35
CA LYS A 56 -11.40 9.03 8.27
C LYS A 56 -12.75 8.95 7.56
N LYS A 57 -12.82 9.42 6.33
CA LYS A 57 -14.07 9.64 5.59
C LYS A 57 -14.32 8.61 4.51
N GLY A 58 -13.27 7.99 3.99
CA GLY A 58 -13.39 6.86 3.08
C GLY A 58 -12.54 7.00 1.81
N GLY A 59 -12.54 5.97 0.98
CA GLY A 59 -11.99 6.01 -0.37
C GLY A 59 -13.05 6.25 -1.43
N ALA A 60 -12.65 6.76 -2.59
CA ALA A 60 -13.54 7.20 -3.66
C ALA A 60 -14.46 6.10 -4.22
N PHE A 61 -14.18 4.83 -3.93
CA PHE A 61 -15.13 3.74 -4.02
C PHE A 61 -15.94 3.65 -2.71
N HIS A 62 -16.85 4.59 -2.46
CA HIS A 62 -17.67 4.59 -1.25
C HIS A 62 -18.84 3.59 -1.33
N ALA A 63 -19.34 3.20 -0.16
CA ALA A 63 -20.62 2.52 -0.10
C ALA A 63 -21.76 3.51 -0.39
N GLU A 64 -22.64 3.17 -1.33
CA GLU A 64 -23.89 3.92 -1.57
C GLU A 64 -24.74 4.00 -0.29
N GLU A 65 -25.30 5.17 0.00
CA GLU A 65 -26.18 5.39 1.15
C GLU A 65 -27.52 4.63 1.02
N GLY A 66 -28.03 4.51 -0.21
CA GLY A 66 -29.31 3.85 -0.52
C GLY A 66 -29.20 2.33 -0.61
N LEU A 67 -28.87 1.66 0.50
CA LEU A 67 -28.71 0.19 0.54
C LEU A 67 -30.07 -0.57 0.48
N GLY A 68 -30.73 -0.56 -0.68
CA GLY A 68 -31.91 -1.38 -0.96
C GLY A 68 -31.55 -2.80 -1.49
N PRO A 69 -32.48 -3.77 -1.51
CA PRO A 69 -32.21 -5.13 -2.01
C PRO A 69 -31.66 -5.18 -3.45
N GLY A 70 -32.00 -4.19 -4.28
CA GLY A 70 -31.51 -4.04 -5.65
C GLY A 70 -30.02 -3.68 -5.77
N VAL A 71 -29.41 -3.09 -4.73
CA VAL A 71 -27.99 -2.71 -4.74
C VAL A 71 -27.05 -3.91 -4.73
N HIS A 72 -27.52 -5.12 -4.42
CA HIS A 72 -26.68 -6.31 -4.55
C HIS A 72 -26.41 -6.67 -6.02
N TRP A 73 -27.27 -6.18 -6.93
CA TRP A 73 -27.29 -6.55 -8.35
C TRP A 73 -26.91 -5.39 -9.27
N ARG A 74 -27.23 -4.15 -8.90
CA ARG A 74 -26.85 -2.94 -9.64
C ARG A 74 -26.23 -1.96 -8.65
N ARG A 75 -24.92 -1.78 -8.73
CA ARG A 75 -24.17 -0.78 -7.96
C ARG A 75 -23.51 0.17 -8.93
N ASN A 76 -23.45 1.44 -8.57
CA ASN A 76 -22.51 2.33 -9.20
C ASN A 76 -21.11 1.84 -8.82
N GLY A 77 -20.34 1.42 -9.83
CA GLY A 77 -18.95 0.99 -9.67
C GLY A 77 -17.96 2.14 -9.89
N GLY A 78 -18.46 3.33 -10.23
CA GLY A 78 -17.64 4.50 -10.49
C GLY A 78 -16.98 5.07 -9.24
N MET A 79 -15.82 5.66 -9.45
CA MET A 79 -15.11 6.44 -8.46
C MET A 79 -15.82 7.80 -8.29
N ASP A 80 -16.03 8.23 -7.04
CA ASP A 80 -16.50 9.58 -6.72
C ASP A 80 -15.41 10.33 -5.92
N PRO A 81 -14.45 10.94 -6.61
CA PRO A 81 -13.37 11.67 -5.96
C PRO A 81 -13.84 12.99 -5.33
N GLY A 82 -14.95 13.57 -5.82
CA GLY A 82 -15.49 14.83 -5.30
C GLY A 82 -15.92 14.69 -3.83
N THR A 83 -16.67 13.63 -3.53
CA THR A 83 -17.09 13.30 -2.16
C THR A 83 -15.90 13.10 -1.22
N VAL A 84 -14.80 12.51 -1.68
CA VAL A 84 -13.58 12.36 -0.86
C VAL A 84 -12.99 13.73 -0.51
N ILE A 85 -12.81 14.60 -1.50
CA ILE A 85 -12.18 15.92 -1.33
C ILE A 85 -13.03 16.81 -0.42
N GLU A 86 -14.33 16.90 -0.69
CA GLU A 86 -15.26 17.71 0.11
C GLU A 86 -15.40 17.16 1.54
N GLY A 87 -15.35 15.82 1.67
CA GLY A 87 -15.45 15.12 2.94
C GLY A 87 -14.29 15.36 3.91
N VAL A 88 -13.09 15.72 3.41
CA VAL A 88 -11.94 16.02 4.28
C VAL A 88 -12.28 17.21 5.17
N ASP A 89 -12.52 16.97 6.45
CA ASP A 89 -12.98 17.97 7.42
C ASP A 89 -12.04 18.16 8.62
N SER A 90 -11.02 17.30 8.73
CA SER A 90 -10.08 17.32 9.84
C SER A 90 -8.72 16.77 9.40
N PRO A 91 -7.61 17.28 9.99
CA PRO A 91 -6.27 16.79 9.67
C PRO A 91 -6.18 15.27 9.82
N GLY A 92 -5.76 14.57 8.77
CA GLY A 92 -5.73 13.12 8.74
C GLY A 92 -4.63 12.58 7.84
N LEU A 93 -4.90 11.46 7.19
CA LEU A 93 -4.07 10.92 6.14
C LEU A 93 -4.91 10.83 4.87
N VAL A 94 -4.39 11.41 3.79
CA VAL A 94 -4.95 11.31 2.44
C VAL A 94 -4.03 10.46 1.57
N SER A 95 -4.60 9.83 0.56
CA SER A 95 -3.89 8.92 -0.34
C SER A 95 -4.36 9.04 -1.78
N ALA A 96 -3.45 8.78 -2.71
CA ALA A 96 -3.70 8.61 -4.12
C ALA A 96 -3.01 7.34 -4.63
N VAL A 97 -3.71 6.57 -5.44
CA VAL A 97 -3.27 5.27 -5.97
C VAL A 97 -3.12 5.38 -7.48
N PHE A 98 -1.99 4.94 -8.02
CA PHE A 98 -1.68 4.96 -9.44
C PHE A 98 -1.28 3.57 -9.93
N ASP A 99 -1.65 3.27 -11.18
CA ASP A 99 -1.31 2.04 -11.89
C ASP A 99 -0.25 2.23 -12.99
N ARG A 100 0.33 3.43 -13.09
CA ARG A 100 1.35 3.76 -14.08
C ARG A 100 2.49 4.52 -13.43
N TYR A 101 3.71 4.16 -13.82
CA TYR A 101 4.92 4.80 -13.31
C TYR A 101 4.99 6.28 -13.73
N GLU A 102 4.64 6.58 -14.98
CA GLU A 102 4.69 7.94 -15.52
C GLU A 102 3.73 8.88 -14.79
N ALA A 103 2.56 8.37 -14.40
CA ALA A 103 1.55 9.13 -13.66
C ALA A 103 2.04 9.48 -12.25
N VAL A 104 2.61 8.51 -11.51
CA VAL A 104 3.14 8.77 -10.17
C VAL A 104 4.39 9.67 -10.23
N GLU A 105 5.25 9.53 -11.23
CA GLU A 105 6.42 10.38 -11.41
C GLU A 105 6.00 11.84 -11.67
N ALA A 106 5.06 12.06 -12.59
CA ALA A 106 4.54 13.39 -12.89
C ALA A 106 3.84 14.01 -11.66
N PHE A 107 3.06 13.20 -10.93
CA PHE A 107 2.41 13.64 -9.70
C PHE A 107 3.40 14.02 -8.60
N VAL A 108 4.42 13.19 -8.33
CA VAL A 108 5.43 13.48 -7.30
C VAL A 108 6.21 14.74 -7.66
N ARG A 109 6.52 14.96 -8.94
CA ARG A 109 7.17 16.18 -9.42
C ARG A 109 6.32 17.42 -9.19
N GLU A 110 5.03 17.37 -9.50
CA GLU A 110 4.12 18.50 -9.26
C GLU A 110 3.87 18.72 -7.77
N LEU A 111 3.79 17.65 -6.98
CA LEU A 111 3.62 17.71 -5.54
C LEU A 111 4.80 18.39 -4.84
N GLU A 112 6.03 18.07 -5.26
CA GLU A 112 7.23 18.75 -4.77
C GLU A 112 7.20 20.25 -5.11
N ALA A 113 6.84 20.59 -6.35
CA ALA A 113 6.74 21.99 -6.77
C ALA A 113 5.65 22.78 -6.02
N ALA A 114 4.58 22.10 -5.59
CA ALA A 114 3.49 22.70 -4.83
C ALA A 114 3.86 22.99 -3.36
N ASP A 115 4.92 22.36 -2.82
CA ASP A 115 5.42 22.53 -1.45
C ASP A 115 4.31 22.67 -0.40
N LEU A 116 3.42 21.67 -0.34
CA LEU A 116 2.27 21.70 0.57
C LEU A 116 2.69 21.59 2.06
N GLY A 117 3.97 21.42 2.36
CA GLY A 117 4.49 21.25 3.71
C GLY A 117 3.86 20.08 4.45
N LEU A 118 3.50 18.99 3.74
CA LEU A 118 2.97 17.73 4.28
C LEU A 118 4.05 16.64 4.21
N SER A 119 4.02 15.67 5.13
CA SER A 119 4.88 14.50 5.02
C SER A 119 4.34 13.56 3.95
N VAL A 120 5.18 13.23 2.98
CA VAL A 120 4.83 12.36 1.85
C VAL A 120 5.48 10.98 2.01
N ASN A 121 4.71 9.92 1.80
CA ASN A 121 5.22 8.55 1.73
C ASN A 121 4.80 7.90 0.41
N VAL A 122 5.72 7.24 -0.27
CA VAL A 122 5.43 6.46 -1.49
C VAL A 122 5.58 4.98 -1.17
N SER A 123 4.48 4.24 -1.25
CA SER A 123 4.44 2.79 -1.07
C SER A 123 4.37 2.12 -2.44
N SER A 124 5.44 1.43 -2.81
CA SER A 124 5.57 0.60 -4.02
C SER A 124 6.77 -0.34 -3.86
N LEU A 125 7.21 -1.01 -4.93
CA LEU A 125 8.50 -1.68 -4.95
C LEU A 125 9.64 -0.68 -4.67
N ALA A 126 10.59 -1.07 -3.81
CA ALA A 126 11.59 -0.15 -3.27
C ALA A 126 12.50 0.48 -4.34
N ASP A 127 12.86 -0.28 -5.37
CA ASP A 127 13.63 0.18 -6.54
C ASP A 127 12.82 1.19 -7.37
N ARG A 128 11.51 0.99 -7.50
CA ARG A 128 10.62 1.91 -8.23
C ARG A 128 10.37 3.21 -7.48
N ALA A 129 10.16 3.15 -6.17
CA ALA A 129 10.08 4.34 -5.33
C ALA A 129 11.37 5.16 -5.41
N GLU A 130 12.54 4.51 -5.33
CA GLU A 130 13.84 5.16 -5.49
C GLU A 130 14.03 5.80 -6.87
N ALA A 131 13.68 5.09 -7.95
CA ALA A 131 13.74 5.63 -9.29
C ALA A 131 12.86 6.87 -9.45
N CYS A 132 11.62 6.83 -8.93
CA CYS A 132 10.68 7.96 -8.96
C CYS A 132 11.23 9.18 -8.20
N CYS A 133 11.74 8.99 -6.98
CA CYS A 133 12.38 10.06 -6.20
C CYS A 133 13.55 10.69 -6.98
N ARG A 134 14.45 9.86 -7.52
CA ARG A 134 15.62 10.32 -8.28
C ARG A 134 15.22 11.10 -9.54
N ALA A 135 14.20 10.65 -10.26
CA ALA A 135 13.67 11.34 -11.45
C ALA A 135 13.05 12.72 -11.12
N CYS A 136 12.69 12.94 -9.87
CA CYS A 136 12.18 14.22 -9.35
C CYS A 136 13.27 15.05 -8.65
N GLY A 137 14.53 14.61 -8.62
CA GLY A 137 15.61 15.29 -7.90
C GLY A 137 15.55 15.12 -6.37
N LEU A 138 14.75 14.17 -5.88
CA LEU A 138 14.53 13.92 -4.46
C LEU A 138 15.48 12.85 -3.93
N THR A 139 16.00 13.08 -2.73
CA THR A 139 16.75 12.06 -1.98
C THR A 139 15.83 11.46 -0.92
N ARG A 140 15.53 10.16 -1.01
CA ARG A 140 14.73 9.47 0.02
C ARG A 140 15.46 9.50 1.37
N HIS A 141 14.74 9.84 2.44
CA HIS A 141 15.32 9.89 3.78
C HIS A 141 15.22 8.55 4.55
N SER A 142 14.24 7.71 4.22
CA SER A 142 14.03 6.41 4.86
C SER A 142 13.39 5.40 3.90
N VAL A 143 13.55 4.12 4.22
CA VAL A 143 12.91 3.00 3.53
C VAL A 143 12.40 2.01 4.56
N GLU A 144 11.22 1.44 4.31
CA GLU A 144 10.64 0.38 5.11
C GLU A 144 10.48 -0.87 4.23
N TYR A 145 10.90 -2.03 4.74
CA TYR A 145 10.85 -3.31 4.02
C TYR A 145 9.88 -4.28 4.69
N SER A 146 8.99 -4.87 3.90
CA SER A 146 8.23 -6.05 4.31
C SER A 146 9.12 -7.29 4.22
N LEU A 147 9.32 -7.99 5.33
CA LEU A 147 10.08 -9.26 5.39
C LEU A 147 9.31 -10.47 4.84
N GLY A 148 8.07 -10.24 4.38
CA GLY A 148 7.15 -11.26 3.89
C GLY A 148 6.53 -12.12 5.01
N PHE A 149 5.75 -13.12 4.59
CA PHE A 149 5.14 -14.08 5.50
C PHE A 149 6.15 -15.07 6.05
N ARG A 150 6.10 -15.36 7.35
CA ARG A 150 6.93 -16.35 8.05
C ARG A 150 6.05 -17.28 8.87
N GLY A 151 6.48 -18.53 9.07
CA GLY A 151 5.76 -19.53 9.86
C GLY A 151 4.92 -20.47 9.01
N ARG A 152 3.67 -20.72 9.41
CA ARG A 152 2.74 -21.67 8.78
C ARG A 152 2.13 -21.14 7.47
N THR A 153 2.97 -20.94 6.45
CA THR A 153 2.57 -20.36 5.16
C THR A 153 1.60 -21.24 4.38
N GLU A 154 1.53 -22.54 4.68
CA GLU A 154 0.55 -23.48 4.13
C GLU A 154 -0.90 -23.17 4.55
N ARG A 155 -1.09 -22.33 5.58
CA ARG A 155 -2.42 -21.88 6.02
C ARG A 155 -2.86 -20.56 5.39
N LEU A 156 -2.01 -19.95 4.57
CA LEU A 156 -2.37 -18.74 3.87
C LEU A 156 -3.49 -19.02 2.85
N PRO A 157 -4.35 -18.03 2.56
CA PRO A 157 -5.28 -18.12 1.45
C PRO A 157 -4.58 -18.45 0.14
N GLU A 158 -5.34 -19.05 -0.79
CA GLU A 158 -4.87 -19.26 -2.17
C GLU A 158 -4.37 -17.95 -2.80
N GLU A 159 -3.36 -18.06 -3.66
CA GLU A 159 -2.59 -16.92 -4.15
C GLU A 159 -3.45 -15.77 -4.69
N PRO A 160 -4.45 -15.97 -5.57
CA PRO A 160 -5.26 -14.86 -6.07
C PRO A 160 -6.04 -14.14 -4.96
N ALA A 161 -6.59 -14.89 -4.00
CA ALA A 161 -7.29 -14.32 -2.86
C ALA A 161 -6.34 -13.56 -1.91
N LEU A 162 -5.10 -14.05 -1.76
CA LEU A 162 -4.07 -13.39 -0.95
C LEU A 162 -3.59 -12.09 -1.61
N ARG A 163 -3.34 -12.09 -2.92
CA ARG A 163 -2.96 -10.89 -3.70
C ARG A 163 -4.03 -9.80 -3.64
N LEU A 164 -5.30 -10.18 -3.67
CA LEU A 164 -6.44 -9.26 -3.56
C LEU A 164 -6.62 -8.72 -2.13
N SER A 165 -6.64 -9.59 -1.12
CA SER A 165 -6.91 -9.20 0.27
C SER A 165 -5.81 -8.34 0.89
N THR A 166 -4.55 -8.56 0.50
CA THR A 166 -3.40 -7.79 1.03
C THR A 166 -3.32 -6.35 0.53
N MET A 167 -4.05 -5.96 -0.53
CA MET A 167 -4.04 -4.57 -1.01
C MET A 167 -4.60 -3.57 0.00
N CYS A 168 -5.57 -3.96 0.82
CA CYS A 168 -6.14 -3.06 1.83
C CYS A 168 -5.17 -2.80 3.00
N GLY A 169 -4.29 -3.74 3.32
CA GLY A 169 -3.37 -3.70 4.47
C GLY A 169 -4.05 -3.82 5.86
N HIS A 170 -5.27 -3.32 6.03
CA HIS A 170 -6.04 -3.39 7.29
C HIS A 170 -6.85 -4.68 7.47
N GLY A 171 -6.84 -5.58 6.47
CA GLY A 171 -7.61 -6.84 6.51
C GLY A 171 -9.13 -6.68 6.29
N MET A 172 -9.61 -5.49 5.89
CA MET A 172 -11.03 -5.26 5.63
C MET A 172 -11.54 -5.96 4.35
N VAL A 173 -10.63 -6.23 3.40
CA VAL A 173 -10.92 -7.10 2.26
C VAL A 173 -10.62 -8.54 2.66
N SER A 174 -11.65 -9.27 3.11
CA SER A 174 -11.46 -10.65 3.55
C SER A 174 -11.06 -11.58 2.38
N PRO A 175 -10.18 -12.59 2.60
CA PRO A 175 -9.85 -13.56 1.56
C PRO A 175 -11.06 -14.34 1.03
N ARG A 176 -12.09 -14.57 1.86
CA ARG A 176 -13.34 -15.23 1.44
C ARG A 176 -14.14 -14.38 0.47
N LEU A 177 -14.18 -13.05 0.70
CA LEU A 177 -14.82 -12.12 -0.24
C LEU A 177 -14.04 -12.08 -1.56
N ALA A 178 -12.71 -12.04 -1.50
CA ALA A 178 -11.87 -12.10 -2.70
C ALA A 178 -12.11 -13.39 -3.50
N GLY A 179 -12.14 -14.56 -2.83
CA GLY A 179 -12.49 -15.85 -3.44
C GLY A 179 -13.86 -15.83 -4.12
N LYS A 180 -14.88 -15.30 -3.44
CA LYS A 180 -16.23 -15.16 -4.01
C LYS A 180 -16.28 -14.24 -5.23
N MET A 181 -15.47 -13.17 -5.25
CA MET A 181 -15.39 -12.30 -6.42
C MET A 181 -14.69 -12.98 -7.60
N LEU A 182 -13.63 -13.76 -7.34
CA LEU A 182 -12.98 -14.61 -8.34
C LEU A 182 -13.96 -15.62 -8.95
N GLU A 183 -14.74 -16.31 -8.13
CA GLU A 183 -15.77 -17.25 -8.61
C GLU A 183 -16.81 -16.55 -9.49
N ARG A 184 -17.33 -15.39 -9.06
CA ARG A 184 -18.32 -14.64 -9.84
C ARG A 184 -17.80 -14.18 -11.21
N VAL A 185 -16.52 -13.82 -11.29
CA VAL A 185 -15.89 -13.46 -12.57
C VAL A 185 -15.72 -14.70 -13.44
N ARG A 186 -15.23 -15.81 -12.89
CA ARG A 186 -15.08 -17.09 -13.61
C ARG A 186 -16.41 -17.64 -14.15
N GLU A 187 -17.50 -17.45 -13.40
CA GLU A 187 -18.85 -17.86 -13.81
C GLU A 187 -19.53 -16.86 -14.78
N GLY A 188 -18.86 -15.77 -15.16
CA GLY A 188 -19.43 -14.73 -16.02
C GLY A 188 -20.56 -13.92 -15.37
N ARG A 189 -20.68 -13.97 -14.04
CA ARG A 189 -21.73 -13.26 -13.28
C ARG A 189 -21.37 -11.80 -12.97
N ARG A 190 -20.10 -11.42 -13.14
CA ARG A 190 -19.55 -10.06 -12.97
C ARG A 190 -18.35 -9.86 -13.89
N SER A 191 -18.13 -8.63 -14.34
CA SER A 191 -16.85 -8.28 -14.96
C SER A 191 -15.73 -8.17 -13.92
N PRO A 192 -14.45 -8.29 -14.33
CA PRO A 192 -13.32 -8.04 -13.44
C PRO A 192 -13.35 -6.65 -12.79
N GLU A 193 -13.76 -5.62 -13.51
CA GLU A 193 -13.86 -4.23 -13.05
C GLU A 193 -14.96 -4.08 -12.00
N GLU A 194 -16.13 -4.67 -12.23
CA GLU A 194 -17.24 -4.66 -11.26
C GLU A 194 -16.88 -5.38 -9.96
N ALA A 195 -16.14 -6.49 -10.07
CA ALA A 195 -15.64 -7.25 -8.93
C ALA A 195 -14.53 -6.47 -8.19
N ALA A 196 -13.61 -5.82 -8.91
CA ALA A 196 -12.58 -4.97 -8.33
C ALA A 196 -13.16 -3.77 -7.58
N GLY A 197 -14.11 -3.04 -8.18
CA GLY A 197 -14.82 -1.95 -7.54
C GLY A 197 -15.59 -2.42 -6.29
N THR A 198 -16.15 -3.63 -6.33
CA THR A 198 -16.79 -4.24 -5.14
C THR A 198 -15.79 -4.47 -4.00
N LEU A 199 -14.58 -4.96 -4.30
CA LEU A 199 -13.53 -5.15 -3.29
C LEU A 199 -13.01 -3.81 -2.74
N ALA A 200 -12.81 -2.82 -3.62
CA ALA A 200 -12.32 -1.49 -3.26
C ALA A 200 -13.20 -0.82 -2.19
N ARG A 201 -14.53 -1.01 -2.24
CA ARG A 201 -15.48 -0.48 -1.25
C ARG A 201 -15.24 -0.93 0.19
N PHE A 202 -14.64 -2.10 0.38
CA PHE A 202 -14.31 -2.59 1.72
C PHE A 202 -12.97 -2.03 2.21
N CYS A 203 -12.14 -1.49 1.33
CA CYS A 203 -10.95 -0.74 1.71
C CYS A 203 -11.34 0.69 2.09
N VAL A 204 -11.77 0.86 3.35
CA VAL A 204 -12.28 2.14 3.84
C VAL A 204 -11.28 3.28 3.73
N CYS A 205 -9.96 3.07 3.80
CA CYS A 205 -8.99 4.16 3.64
C CYS A 205 -8.68 4.54 2.18
N GLY A 206 -9.23 3.84 1.19
CA GLY A 206 -9.07 4.18 -0.23
C GLY A 206 -7.72 3.85 -0.87
N VAL A 207 -6.89 3.02 -0.22
CA VAL A 207 -5.57 2.65 -0.78
C VAL A 207 -5.64 1.49 -1.77
N PHE A 208 -6.77 0.79 -1.87
CA PHE A 208 -6.92 -0.37 -2.75
C PHE A 208 -6.75 0.02 -4.22
N ASN A 209 -6.00 -0.78 -4.98
CA ASN A 209 -5.77 -0.56 -6.41
C ASN A 209 -6.77 -1.37 -7.23
N PRO A 210 -7.86 -0.76 -7.74
CA PRO A 210 -8.89 -1.49 -8.50
C PRO A 210 -8.38 -1.99 -9.85
N ALA A 211 -7.43 -1.29 -10.50
CA ALA A 211 -6.86 -1.70 -11.78
C ALA A 211 -6.05 -3.01 -11.64
N ARG A 212 -5.18 -3.07 -10.62
CA ARG A 212 -4.46 -4.30 -10.26
C ARG A 212 -5.42 -5.43 -9.90
N ALA A 213 -6.47 -5.15 -9.10
CA ALA A 213 -7.48 -6.14 -8.76
C ALA A 213 -8.18 -6.72 -10.00
N ALA A 214 -8.61 -5.87 -10.93
CA ALA A 214 -9.30 -6.29 -12.14
C ALA A 214 -8.42 -7.23 -12.98
N ARG A 215 -7.13 -6.92 -13.12
CA ARG A 215 -6.18 -7.83 -13.81
C ARG A 215 -6.07 -9.20 -13.12
N ILE A 216 -5.92 -9.23 -11.79
CA ILE A 216 -5.86 -10.48 -11.02
C ILE A 216 -7.16 -11.29 -11.20
N LEU A 217 -8.31 -10.62 -11.15
CA LEU A 217 -9.63 -11.24 -11.29
C LEU A 217 -9.86 -11.81 -12.70
N ALA A 218 -9.34 -11.16 -13.74
CA ALA A 218 -9.39 -11.64 -15.12
C ALA A 218 -8.50 -12.86 -15.38
N GLY A 219 -7.67 -13.27 -14.42
CA GLY A 219 -6.64 -14.29 -14.64
C GLY A 219 -5.50 -13.79 -15.54
N GLY A 220 -5.35 -12.47 -15.66
CA GLY A 220 -4.30 -11.86 -16.47
C GLY A 220 -2.92 -12.15 -15.86
N GLU A 221 -1.99 -12.53 -16.71
CA GLU A 221 -0.56 -12.56 -16.36
C GLU A 221 -0.10 -11.15 -15.97
N PRO A 222 0.92 -11.02 -15.11
CA PRO A 222 1.49 -9.73 -14.76
C PRO A 222 1.92 -8.92 -15.99
N ARG A 223 1.83 -7.59 -15.95
CA ARG A 223 2.31 -6.75 -17.05
C ARG A 223 3.83 -6.94 -17.18
N GLY A 224 4.29 -7.27 -18.39
CA GLY A 224 5.72 -7.37 -18.68
C GLY A 224 6.43 -6.05 -18.42
N VAL A 225 7.58 -6.11 -17.76
CA VAL A 225 8.44 -4.97 -17.46
C VAL A 225 8.96 -4.36 -18.79
N GLY A 226 8.48 -3.17 -19.15
CA GLY A 226 8.94 -2.44 -20.33
C GLY A 226 10.43 -2.08 -20.27
N ALA A 227 11.04 -1.68 -21.38
CA ALA A 227 12.46 -1.33 -21.41
C ALA A 227 12.82 -0.16 -20.47
N ARG A 228 11.88 0.79 -20.24
CA ARG A 228 12.02 1.87 -19.25
C ARG A 228 11.83 1.41 -17.80
N ASP A 229 11.14 0.29 -17.62
CA ASP A 229 10.86 -0.32 -16.32
C ASP A 229 12.04 -1.18 -15.81
N ARG A 230 12.95 -1.58 -16.70
CA ARG A 230 14.26 -2.16 -16.35
C ARG A 230 15.23 -1.02 -16.11
N GLY A 231 14.94 -0.16 -15.13
CA GLY A 231 15.93 0.81 -14.67
C GLY A 231 17.25 0.06 -14.54
N GLU A 232 18.27 0.51 -15.27
CA GLU A 232 19.56 -0.18 -15.39
C GLU A 232 20.03 -0.59 -14.00
N LEU A 233 19.81 -1.87 -13.67
CA LEU A 233 20.41 -2.50 -12.52
C LEU A 233 21.86 -2.65 -12.92
N GLY A 234 22.65 -1.61 -12.64
CA GLY A 234 24.09 -1.74 -12.56
C GLY A 234 24.38 -2.98 -11.72
N GLU A 235 25.18 -3.87 -12.30
CA GLU A 235 25.68 -5.09 -11.68
C GLU A 235 26.43 -4.77 -10.38
N HIS A 236 25.71 -4.59 -9.27
CA HIS A 236 26.31 -4.47 -7.95
C HIS A 236 25.35 -4.95 -6.85
N LEU A 237 24.86 -6.18 -7.03
CA LEU A 237 24.61 -7.04 -5.88
C LEU A 237 25.92 -7.80 -5.60
N PRO A 238 26.60 -7.61 -4.45
CA PRO A 238 27.73 -8.47 -4.10
C PRO A 238 27.22 -9.91 -4.03
N GLY A 239 27.80 -10.75 -4.89
CA GLY A 239 27.37 -12.12 -5.12
C GLY A 239 27.33 -12.93 -3.82
N VAL A 240 26.15 -13.50 -3.54
CA VAL A 240 26.04 -14.63 -2.63
C VAL A 240 26.63 -15.83 -3.36
N HIS A 241 27.90 -16.14 -3.08
CA HIS A 241 28.54 -17.36 -3.57
C HIS A 241 27.82 -18.60 -3.01
N PRO A 242 27.56 -19.62 -3.84
CA PRO A 242 26.97 -20.87 -3.37
C PRO A 242 28.03 -21.73 -2.65
N GLU A 243 27.59 -22.28 -1.52
CA GLU A 243 28.07 -23.48 -0.81
C GLU A 243 29.58 -23.76 -0.69
N LYS A 244 30.08 -23.71 0.55
CA LYS A 244 30.95 -24.76 1.08
C LYS A 244 30.47 -25.17 2.46
N HIS A 245 29.73 -26.28 2.52
CA HIS A 245 29.70 -27.12 3.72
C HIS A 245 31.13 -27.64 3.98
N SER A 246 31.71 -27.33 5.14
CA SER A 246 32.25 -28.36 6.04
C SER A 246 32.96 -27.74 7.26
N ARG A 247 32.83 -28.47 8.38
CA ARG A 247 33.65 -28.46 9.60
C ARG A 247 33.28 -27.46 10.69
N ILE A 248 32.40 -27.98 11.55
CA ILE A 248 32.45 -27.82 13.01
C ILE A 248 33.90 -27.91 13.50
N ALA A 249 34.37 -26.87 14.19
CA ALA A 249 35.43 -26.98 15.18
C ALA A 249 35.17 -25.94 16.28
N SER A 250 35.16 -26.44 17.51
CA SER A 250 34.97 -25.69 18.74
C SER A 250 36.18 -24.81 19.04
N SER A 251 35.92 -23.60 19.56
CA SER A 251 36.82 -23.00 20.54
C SER A 251 36.04 -22.04 21.43
N ARG A 252 35.89 -22.46 22.69
CA ARG A 252 35.53 -21.60 23.83
C ARG A 252 36.56 -20.47 23.93
N ALA A 253 36.10 -19.24 24.15
CA ALA A 253 36.87 -18.23 24.85
C ALA A 253 35.91 -17.30 25.60
N SER A 254 36.02 -17.39 26.92
CA SER A 254 35.31 -16.67 27.97
C SER A 254 35.45 -15.15 27.88
N ALA A 255 34.37 -14.44 28.22
CA ALA A 255 34.44 -13.13 28.87
C ALA A 255 33.10 -12.86 29.58
N GLU A 256 32.98 -13.35 30.80
CA GLU A 256 31.94 -12.97 31.75
C GLU A 256 32.16 -11.50 32.19
N ARG A 257 31.10 -10.71 32.21
CA ARG A 257 31.04 -9.42 32.93
C ARG A 257 30.07 -9.57 34.11
N PRO A 258 30.45 -9.19 35.34
CA PRO A 258 29.60 -9.39 36.51
C PRO A 258 28.47 -8.36 36.55
N LEU A 259 27.26 -8.85 36.81
CA LEU A 259 26.09 -8.05 37.18
C LEU A 259 26.20 -7.69 38.67
N SER A 260 26.49 -6.43 38.96
CA SER A 260 26.38 -5.90 40.34
C SER A 260 24.91 -5.62 40.66
N GLY A 261 24.38 -6.35 41.64
CA GLY A 261 23.03 -6.16 42.16
C GLY A 261 22.86 -4.86 42.94
N SER A 262 21.67 -4.28 42.81
CA SER A 262 21.11 -3.30 43.73
C SER A 262 19.67 -3.71 44.02
N SER A 263 19.38 -3.96 45.29
CA SER A 263 18.15 -4.52 45.80
C SER A 263 17.22 -3.45 46.37
N ARG A 264 16.00 -3.36 45.78
CA ARG A 264 14.67 -3.11 46.40
C ARG A 264 14.40 -1.73 47.08
N PRO A 265 13.12 -1.32 47.29
CA PRO A 265 11.92 -2.16 47.45
C PRO A 265 10.69 -1.82 46.60
N ARG A 266 9.78 -2.80 46.61
CA ARG A 266 8.41 -2.80 46.09
C ARG A 266 7.55 -1.86 46.92
N ASN A 267 6.67 -1.11 46.27
CA ASN A 267 5.57 -0.42 46.93
C ASN A 267 4.28 -1.16 46.58
N ASP A 268 3.80 -1.95 47.54
CA ASP A 268 2.45 -2.50 47.54
C ASP A 268 1.56 -1.48 48.25
N THR A 269 0.59 -0.91 47.53
CA THR A 269 -0.61 -0.33 48.15
C THR A 269 -1.81 -0.57 47.24
N LEU A 270 -2.62 -1.53 47.68
CA LEU A 270 -4.03 -1.72 47.34
C LEU A 270 -4.86 -0.74 48.17
N THR A 271 -5.69 0.06 47.50
CA THR A 271 -7.05 0.47 47.89
C THR A 271 -7.80 0.83 46.62
#